data_AF-I0HA53-F1
#
_entry.id   AF-I0HA53-F1
#
_cell.length_a   1.000
_cell.length_b   1.000
_cell.length_c   1.000
_cell.angle_alpha   90.00
_cell.angle_beta   90.00
_cell.angle_gamma   90.00
#
_symmetry.space_group_name_H-M   'P 1'
#
loop_
_entity.id
_entity.type
_entity.pdbx_description
1 polymer ?
#
loop_
_entity_poly.entity_id
_entity_poly.type
_entity_poly.pdbx_seq_one_letter_code
_entity_poly.pdbx_strand_id
1 'polypeptide(L)'
;MRLIRFVPAVLFMAFAAACAEATADSSTTAKSPRWTTCADPANDDGHCDMERKDIHRRTVVPAIGEDEKLDEAAAAVHNVLGGTRLSATPEDVVTVREAFTTAGYADHLVRLARDTDPTVTGSLIYAVKVGDVCVMGDVTPSDRFHEWYAGVLPDGNCLAP
;
A
#
# COMPACT_ATOMS: atom_id res chain seq x y z
N MET A 1 77.62 15.07 -7.13
CA MET A 1 77.54 13.73 -7.76
C MET A 1 77.32 12.69 -6.66
N ARG A 2 76.49 11.68 -6.95
CA ARG A 2 75.95 10.59 -6.09
C ARG A 2 74.65 10.89 -5.34
N LEU A 3 73.58 10.41 -5.99
CA LEU A 3 72.23 10.21 -5.51
C LEU A 3 72.19 9.24 -4.33
N ILE A 4 71.40 9.57 -3.32
CA ILE A 4 70.82 8.60 -2.39
C ILE A 4 69.32 8.53 -2.72
N ARG A 5 68.92 7.43 -3.38
CA ARG A 5 67.54 6.94 -3.39
C ARG A 5 67.33 6.21 -2.05
N PHE A 6 66.20 6.38 -1.37
CA PHE A 6 65.45 5.28 -0.74
C PHE A 6 64.12 5.80 -0.15
N VAL A 7 63.03 5.41 -0.83
CA VAL A 7 61.64 5.11 -0.39
C VAL A 7 60.93 6.08 0.56
N PRO A 8 59.94 6.88 0.08
CA PRO A 8 58.87 7.34 0.94
C PRO A 8 57.85 6.20 1.12
N ALA A 9 57.69 5.76 2.37
CA ALA A 9 56.61 4.90 2.80
C ALA A 9 55.27 5.56 2.44
N VAL A 10 54.47 4.85 1.65
CA VAL A 10 53.07 5.22 1.38
C VAL A 10 52.30 4.99 2.66
N LEU A 11 52.10 6.04 3.45
CA LEU A 11 51.20 6.03 4.58
C LEU A 11 49.77 6.14 4.02
N PHE A 12 49.09 5.00 3.90
CA PHE A 12 47.64 4.93 3.76
C PHE A 12 47.01 5.54 5.02
N MET A 13 46.62 6.82 4.96
CA MET A 13 45.63 7.35 5.90
C MET A 13 44.28 6.77 5.51
N ALA A 14 43.88 5.72 6.24
CA ALA A 14 42.53 5.20 6.21
C ALA A 14 41.57 6.33 6.60
N PHE A 15 40.59 6.60 5.73
CA PHE A 15 39.38 7.32 6.08
C PHE A 15 38.66 6.49 7.16
N ALA A 16 38.89 6.83 8.43
CA ALA A 16 37.96 6.47 9.48
C ALA A 16 36.71 7.33 9.25
N ALA A 17 35.79 6.80 8.43
CA ALA A 17 34.40 7.22 8.48
C ALA A 17 33.94 6.94 9.91
N ALA A 18 33.91 7.99 10.73
CA ALA A 18 33.26 7.95 12.02
C ALA A 18 31.79 7.63 11.75
N CYS A 19 31.43 6.35 11.88
CA CYS A 19 30.07 5.95 12.16
C CYS A 19 29.75 6.58 13.50
N ALA A 20 29.11 7.76 13.47
CA ALA A 20 28.33 8.22 14.58
C ALA A 20 27.23 7.16 14.76
N GLU A 21 27.46 6.24 15.69
CA GLU A 21 26.41 5.42 16.26
C GLU A 21 25.42 6.40 16.88
N ALA A 22 24.40 6.74 16.10
CA ALA A 22 23.22 7.41 16.62
C ALA A 22 22.65 6.45 17.67
N THR A 23 22.92 6.76 18.93
CA THR A 23 22.22 6.20 20.07
C THR A 23 20.74 6.45 19.82
N ALA A 24 20.04 5.39 19.42
CA ALA A 24 18.60 5.37 19.21
C ALA A 24 17.92 5.56 20.57
N ASP A 25 17.85 6.81 21.00
CA ASP A 25 16.98 7.26 22.07
C ASP A 25 16.05 8.32 21.47
N SER A 26 15.11 7.83 20.68
CA SER A 26 13.91 8.57 20.30
C SER A 26 12.81 7.55 20.17
N SER A 27 12.16 7.29 21.30
CA SER A 27 10.79 6.81 21.36
C SER A 27 9.85 7.86 20.76
N THR A 28 9.98 8.10 19.46
CA THR A 28 8.87 8.47 18.59
C THR A 28 8.53 7.14 17.95
N THR A 29 7.55 6.43 18.49
CA THR A 29 7.06 5.20 17.87
C THR A 29 6.64 5.57 16.45
N ALA A 30 7.48 5.29 15.46
CA ALA A 30 7.10 5.34 14.07
C ALA A 30 5.96 4.33 13.96
N LYS A 31 4.73 4.84 13.91
CA LYS A 31 3.53 4.03 13.78
C LYS A 31 3.77 3.18 12.53
N SER A 32 3.73 1.85 12.67
CA SER A 32 3.88 0.96 11.52
C SER A 32 2.93 1.44 10.44
N PRO A 33 3.36 1.45 9.17
CA PRO A 33 2.49 1.91 8.12
C PRO A 33 1.18 1.12 8.16
N ARG A 34 0.03 1.80 8.11
CA ARG A 34 -1.32 1.24 8.34
C ARG A 34 -1.79 0.24 7.27
N TRP A 35 -0.87 -0.29 6.49
CA TRP A 35 -1.15 -0.83 5.18
C TRP A 35 -1.72 -2.25 5.15
N THR A 36 -2.21 -2.78 6.26
CA THR A 36 -2.85 -4.10 6.24
C THR A 36 -3.73 -4.31 7.49
N THR A 37 -4.91 -4.86 7.26
CA THR A 37 -5.82 -5.37 8.30
C THR A 37 -5.44 -6.78 8.76
N CYS A 38 -4.36 -7.35 8.21
CA CYS A 38 -3.86 -8.68 8.53
C CYS A 38 -3.21 -8.76 9.91
N ALA A 39 -4.06 -8.79 10.93
CA ALA A 39 -3.63 -8.97 12.32
C ALA A 39 -3.51 -10.46 12.74
N ASP A 40 -3.99 -11.42 11.92
CA ASP A 40 -4.03 -12.84 12.30
C ASP A 40 -3.56 -13.80 11.18
N PRO A 41 -2.29 -14.24 11.19
CA PRO A 41 -1.77 -15.18 10.21
C PRO A 41 -2.29 -16.61 10.37
N ALA A 42 -2.90 -16.97 11.50
CA ALA A 42 -3.40 -18.32 11.73
C ALA A 42 -4.74 -18.59 11.01
N ASN A 43 -5.46 -17.53 10.65
CA ASN A 43 -6.75 -17.59 9.96
C ASN A 43 -6.73 -16.88 8.60
N ASP A 44 -5.54 -16.58 8.07
CA ASP A 44 -5.39 -15.99 6.74
C ASP A 44 -5.76 -17.01 5.66
N ASP A 45 -6.69 -16.65 4.79
CA ASP A 45 -7.13 -17.44 3.63
C ASP A 45 -6.18 -17.29 2.42
N GLY A 46 -5.00 -16.68 2.65
CA GLY A 46 -4.03 -16.30 1.64
C GLY A 46 -4.23 -14.88 1.11
N HIS A 47 -5.27 -14.16 1.56
CA HIS A 47 -5.49 -12.75 1.25
C HIS A 47 -4.30 -11.89 1.68
N CYS A 48 -3.75 -12.12 2.89
CA CYS A 48 -2.63 -11.33 3.39
C CYS A 48 -1.35 -11.54 2.60
N ASP A 49 -1.13 -12.72 2.01
CA ASP A 49 0.01 -12.96 1.12
C ASP A 49 -0.14 -12.23 -0.22
N MET A 50 -1.37 -12.07 -0.72
CA MET A 50 -1.65 -11.28 -1.93
C MET A 50 -1.45 -9.78 -1.67
N GLU A 51 -1.98 -9.25 -0.57
CA GLU A 51 -1.73 -7.86 -0.13
C GLU A 51 -0.22 -7.60 0.03
N ARG A 52 0.52 -8.51 0.68
CA ARG A 52 1.96 -8.36 0.91
C ARG A 52 2.77 -8.37 -0.38
N LYS A 53 2.37 -9.14 -1.39
CA LYS A 53 3.04 -9.07 -2.72
C LYS A 53 2.77 -7.75 -3.41
N ASP A 54 1.55 -7.25 -3.30
CA ASP A 54 1.14 -6.01 -3.93
C ASP A 54 1.83 -4.79 -3.31
N ILE A 55 1.95 -4.77 -1.98
CA ILE A 55 2.46 -3.61 -1.27
C ILE A 55 3.92 -3.29 -1.55
N HIS A 56 4.74 -4.32 -1.82
CA HIS A 56 6.14 -4.13 -2.19
C HIS A 56 6.32 -3.38 -3.52
N ARG A 57 5.23 -3.18 -4.29
CA ARG A 57 5.22 -2.46 -5.56
C ARG A 57 4.75 -1.01 -5.43
N ARG A 58 4.30 -0.58 -4.25
CA ARG A 58 3.59 0.69 -4.04
C ARG A 58 4.47 1.75 -3.39
N THR A 59 4.05 3.01 -3.51
CA THR A 59 4.61 4.10 -2.73
C THR A 59 4.30 3.92 -1.24
N VAL A 60 5.25 4.34 -0.40
CA VAL A 60 5.07 4.34 1.06
C VAL A 60 4.08 5.44 1.41
N VAL A 61 2.92 5.09 1.98
CA VAL A 61 2.01 6.09 2.57
C VAL A 61 2.64 6.56 3.89
N PRO A 62 3.02 7.84 4.04
CA PRO A 62 3.63 8.34 5.26
C PRO A 62 2.63 8.29 6.42
N ALA A 63 3.04 7.75 7.56
CA ALA A 63 2.19 7.54 8.74
C ALA A 63 1.98 8.80 9.62
N ILE A 64 2.16 10.02 9.09
CA ILE A 64 2.30 11.22 9.94
C ILE A 64 1.39 12.37 9.47
N GLY A 65 0.46 12.78 10.34
CA GLY A 65 -0.31 14.03 10.23
C GLY A 65 -1.57 13.99 9.36
N GLU A 66 -1.74 12.98 8.52
CA GLU A 66 -2.91 12.84 7.63
C GLU A 66 -3.82 11.65 7.99
N ASP A 67 -3.51 10.91 9.06
CA ASP A 67 -4.25 9.71 9.49
C ASP A 67 -5.76 9.96 9.64
N GLU A 68 -6.16 11.09 10.22
CA GLU A 68 -7.57 11.42 10.41
C GLU A 68 -8.31 11.61 9.08
N LYS A 69 -7.65 12.24 8.09
CA LYS A 69 -8.23 12.44 6.76
C LYS A 69 -8.31 11.14 5.97
N LEU A 70 -7.33 10.24 6.16
CA LEU A 70 -7.35 8.93 5.53
C LEU A 70 -8.44 8.04 6.14
N ASP A 71 -8.58 8.04 7.46
CA ASP A 71 -9.66 7.33 8.16
C ASP A 71 -11.04 7.93 7.80
N GLU A 72 -11.14 9.23 7.56
CA GLU A 72 -12.37 9.87 7.06
C GLU A 72 -12.68 9.47 5.61
N ALA A 73 -11.68 9.50 4.72
CA ALA A 73 -11.83 9.12 3.32
C ALA A 73 -12.24 7.64 3.17
N ALA A 74 -11.58 6.78 3.94
CA ALA A 74 -11.92 5.39 4.15
C ALA A 74 -13.38 5.18 4.54
N ALA A 75 -13.80 5.82 5.64
CA ALA A 75 -15.18 5.73 6.12
C ALA A 75 -16.17 6.24 5.07
N ALA A 76 -15.83 7.29 4.32
CA ALA A 76 -16.66 7.80 3.24
C ALA A 76 -16.83 6.76 2.11
N VAL A 77 -15.74 6.11 1.67
CA VAL A 77 -15.80 5.03 0.67
C VAL A 77 -16.62 3.84 1.19
N HIS A 78 -16.38 3.41 2.42
CA HIS A 78 -17.15 2.35 3.07
C HIS A 78 -18.66 2.67 3.10
N ASN A 79 -19.01 3.91 3.46
CA ASN A 79 -20.41 4.35 3.54
C ASN A 79 -21.11 4.43 2.19
N VAL A 80 -20.39 4.61 1.07
CA VAL A 80 -20.99 4.54 -0.27
C VAL A 80 -21.52 3.13 -0.56
N LEU A 81 -20.82 2.10 -0.08
CA LEU A 81 -21.20 0.71 -0.28
C LEU A 81 -22.01 0.13 0.88
N GLY A 82 -22.02 0.82 2.03
CA GLY A 82 -22.71 0.42 3.25
C GLY A 82 -24.19 0.08 3.01
N GLY A 83 -24.54 -1.19 3.16
CA GLY A 83 -25.91 -1.70 2.97
C GLY A 83 -26.17 -2.35 1.61
N THR A 84 -25.22 -2.30 0.67
CA THR A 84 -25.29 -3.08 -0.57
C THR A 84 -24.85 -4.50 -0.30
N ARG A 85 -25.67 -5.48 -0.69
CA ARG A 85 -25.27 -6.88 -0.67
C ARG A 85 -24.64 -7.22 -2.03
N LEU A 86 -23.34 -7.43 -2.03
CA LEU A 86 -22.54 -7.74 -3.21
C LEU A 86 -22.27 -9.25 -3.25
N SER A 87 -22.09 -9.82 -4.43
CA SER A 87 -21.83 -11.25 -4.64
C SER A 87 -20.81 -11.50 -5.76
N ALA A 88 -19.98 -10.51 -6.06
CA ALA A 88 -18.93 -10.56 -7.07
C ALA A 88 -19.41 -10.85 -8.49
N THR A 89 -20.53 -10.23 -8.91
CA THR A 89 -21.06 -10.39 -10.27
C THR A 89 -20.70 -9.23 -11.20
N PRO A 90 -20.84 -9.39 -12.53
CA PRO A 90 -20.73 -8.27 -13.46
C PRO A 90 -21.75 -7.15 -13.19
N GLU A 91 -22.94 -7.47 -12.70
CA GLU A 91 -23.95 -6.48 -12.30
C GLU A 91 -23.48 -5.67 -11.08
N ASP A 92 -22.87 -6.32 -10.09
CA ASP A 92 -22.27 -5.63 -8.94
C ASP A 92 -21.19 -4.64 -9.37
N VAL A 93 -20.38 -4.99 -10.38
CA VAL A 93 -19.37 -4.06 -10.94
C VAL A 93 -20.02 -2.78 -11.44
N VAL A 94 -21.16 -2.89 -12.13
CA VAL A 94 -21.90 -1.73 -12.63
C VAL A 94 -22.47 -0.92 -11.46
N THR A 95 -23.13 -1.59 -10.50
CA THR A 95 -23.71 -0.95 -9.31
C THR A 95 -22.66 -0.17 -8.50
N VAL A 96 -21.52 -0.78 -8.21
CA VAL A 96 -20.45 -0.14 -7.42
C VAL A 96 -19.80 1.02 -8.18
N ARG A 97 -19.61 0.89 -9.50
CA ARG A 97 -19.11 1.99 -10.33
C ARG A 97 -20.05 3.19 -10.36
N GLU A 98 -21.36 2.94 -10.51
CA GLU A 98 -22.38 3.99 -10.49
C GLU A 98 -22.46 4.68 -9.12
N ALA A 99 -22.34 3.91 -8.04
CA ALA A 99 -22.32 4.43 -6.68
C ALA A 99 -21.12 5.38 -6.46
N PHE A 100 -19.91 4.99 -6.83
CA PHE A 100 -18.74 5.87 -6.71
C PHE A 100 -18.80 7.10 -7.62
N THR A 101 -19.32 6.94 -8.83
CA THR A 101 -19.56 8.07 -9.74
C THR A 101 -20.54 9.07 -9.12
N THR A 102 -21.65 8.57 -8.55
CA THR A 102 -22.69 9.40 -7.90
C THR A 102 -22.16 10.09 -6.65
N ALA A 103 -21.29 9.43 -5.89
CA ALA A 103 -20.59 10.00 -4.73
C ALA A 103 -19.50 11.02 -5.11
N GLY A 104 -19.19 11.18 -6.40
CA GLY A 104 -18.25 12.18 -6.91
C GLY A 104 -16.78 11.74 -6.90
N TYR A 105 -16.49 10.45 -6.71
CA TYR A 105 -15.13 9.93 -6.82
C TYR A 105 -14.74 9.86 -8.30
N ALA A 106 -13.91 10.79 -8.77
CA ALA A 106 -13.52 10.85 -10.18
C ALA A 106 -12.48 9.78 -10.57
N ASP A 107 -11.61 9.39 -9.64
CA ASP A 107 -10.57 8.39 -9.85
C ASP A 107 -10.93 7.12 -9.06
N HIS A 108 -11.71 6.26 -9.71
CA HIS A 108 -12.08 4.96 -9.18
C HIS A 108 -11.98 3.89 -10.27
N LEU A 109 -11.62 2.68 -9.85
CA LEU A 109 -11.63 1.50 -10.70
C LEU A 109 -12.44 0.41 -10.01
N VAL A 110 -13.35 -0.21 -10.76
CA VAL A 110 -14.22 -1.29 -10.27
C VAL A 110 -14.33 -2.35 -11.37
N ARG A 111 -14.02 -3.60 -11.03
CA ARG A 111 -14.12 -4.74 -11.94
C ARG A 111 -14.05 -6.07 -11.19
N LEU A 112 -14.21 -7.17 -11.91
CA LEU A 112 -13.78 -8.47 -11.42
C LEU A 112 -12.24 -8.56 -11.44
N ALA A 113 -11.70 -9.16 -10.39
CA ALA A 113 -10.29 -9.37 -10.19
C ALA A 113 -9.75 -10.39 -11.21
N ARG A 114 -8.56 -10.07 -11.71
CA ARG A 114 -7.71 -10.88 -12.59
C ARG A 114 -6.65 -11.58 -11.74
N ASP A 115 -5.77 -12.34 -12.39
CA ASP A 115 -4.65 -13.03 -11.76
C ASP A 115 -3.54 -12.09 -11.25
N THR A 116 -3.50 -10.85 -11.75
CA THR A 116 -2.52 -9.82 -11.38
C THR A 116 -2.96 -8.91 -10.23
N ASP A 117 -4.20 -9.08 -9.76
CA ASP A 117 -4.77 -8.28 -8.69
C ASP A 117 -4.41 -8.77 -7.30
N PRO A 118 -4.46 -7.89 -6.28
CA PRO A 118 -4.19 -8.25 -4.90
C PRO A 118 -5.34 -9.01 -4.21
N THR A 119 -6.12 -9.79 -4.97
CA THR A 119 -7.20 -10.63 -4.40
C THR A 119 -7.45 -11.85 -5.29
N VAL A 120 -8.33 -12.75 -4.85
CA VAL A 120 -8.72 -13.95 -5.58
C VAL A 120 -9.35 -13.57 -6.92
N THR A 121 -8.93 -14.21 -8.02
CA THR A 121 -9.53 -14.01 -9.34
C THR A 121 -11.05 -14.25 -9.31
N GLY A 122 -11.80 -13.36 -9.96
CA GLY A 122 -13.26 -13.39 -9.97
C GLY A 122 -13.92 -12.67 -8.79
N SER A 123 -13.18 -12.23 -7.77
CA SER A 123 -13.70 -11.32 -6.74
C SER A 123 -14.09 -9.99 -7.39
N LEU A 124 -15.12 -9.32 -6.88
CA LEU A 124 -15.30 -7.90 -7.16
C LEU A 124 -14.18 -7.16 -6.43
N ILE A 125 -13.41 -6.35 -7.15
CA ILE A 125 -12.39 -5.48 -6.56
C ILE A 125 -12.69 -4.04 -6.94
N TYR A 126 -12.56 -3.14 -5.98
CA TYR A 126 -12.59 -1.72 -6.20
C TYR A 126 -11.35 -1.03 -5.62
N ALA A 127 -10.99 0.08 -6.24
CA ALA A 127 -10.03 1.01 -5.68
C ALA A 127 -10.44 2.45 -5.99
N VAL A 128 -10.36 3.31 -4.99
CA VAL A 128 -10.69 4.73 -5.06
C VAL A 128 -9.48 5.53 -4.63
N LYS A 129 -9.01 6.43 -5.49
CA LYS A 129 -7.88 7.30 -5.17
C LYS A 129 -8.34 8.54 -4.42
N VAL A 130 -7.75 8.80 -3.26
CA VAL A 130 -7.95 10.00 -2.46
C VAL A 130 -6.56 10.59 -2.14
N GLY A 131 -6.17 11.62 -2.87
CA GLY A 131 -4.80 12.13 -2.83
C GLY A 131 -3.81 11.10 -3.37
N ASP A 132 -2.77 10.78 -2.59
CA ASP A 132 -1.78 9.72 -2.91
C ASP A 132 -2.08 8.37 -2.24
N VAL A 133 -3.29 8.22 -1.71
CA VAL A 133 -3.75 7.00 -1.03
C VAL A 133 -4.85 6.34 -1.84
N CYS A 134 -4.78 5.02 -1.89
CA CYS A 134 -5.76 4.15 -2.49
C CYS A 134 -6.56 3.49 -1.37
N VAL A 135 -7.85 3.78 -1.32
CA VAL A 135 -8.82 2.97 -0.57
C VAL A 135 -9.21 1.81 -1.46
N MET A 136 -8.95 0.60 -1.00
CA MET A 136 -9.16 -0.61 -1.77
C MET A 136 -10.07 -1.55 -1.01
N GLY A 137 -10.89 -2.31 -1.73
CA GLY A 137 -11.65 -3.38 -1.12
C GLY A 137 -12.06 -4.43 -2.14
N ASP A 138 -12.40 -5.60 -1.62
CA ASP A 138 -12.89 -6.70 -2.43
C ASP A 138 -13.99 -7.50 -1.76
N VAL A 139 -14.84 -8.08 -2.60
CA VAL A 139 -15.82 -9.09 -2.22
C VAL A 139 -15.45 -10.37 -2.96
N THR A 140 -15.02 -11.36 -2.20
CA THR A 140 -14.66 -12.67 -2.74
C THR A 140 -15.90 -13.46 -3.18
N PRO A 141 -15.76 -14.46 -4.08
CA PRO A 141 -16.86 -15.37 -4.43
C PRO A 141 -17.43 -16.16 -3.23
N SER A 142 -16.69 -16.24 -2.12
CA SER A 142 -17.15 -16.77 -0.83
C SER A 142 -17.91 -15.76 0.04
N ASP A 143 -18.28 -14.60 -0.49
CA ASP A 143 -19.00 -13.51 0.21
C ASP A 143 -18.20 -12.95 1.41
N ARG A 144 -16.86 -12.99 1.33
CA ARG A 144 -15.98 -12.28 2.27
C ARG A 144 -15.67 -10.90 1.74
N PHE A 145 -15.85 -9.89 2.59
CA PHE A 145 -15.51 -8.50 2.33
C PHE A 145 -14.21 -8.13 3.04
N HIS A 146 -13.27 -7.54 2.31
CA HIS A 146 -12.03 -6.98 2.85
C HIS A 146 -11.90 -5.53 2.38
N GLU A 147 -11.40 -4.65 3.25
CA GLU A 147 -11.06 -3.27 2.92
C GLU A 147 -9.71 -2.92 3.54
N TRP A 148 -8.87 -2.22 2.78
CA TRP A 148 -7.53 -1.82 3.18
C TRP A 148 -7.09 -0.54 2.48
N TYR A 149 -5.96 0.03 2.94
CA TYR A 149 -5.35 1.23 2.37
C TYR A 149 -3.94 0.93 1.89
N ALA A 150 -3.59 1.49 0.74
CA ALA A 150 -2.25 1.38 0.20
C ALA A 150 -1.84 2.68 -0.52
N GLY A 151 -0.55 2.82 -0.82
CA GLY A 151 -0.08 3.87 -1.72
C GLY A 151 -0.45 3.58 -3.16
N VAL A 152 -0.18 4.53 -4.04
CA VAL A 152 -0.32 4.33 -5.49
C VAL A 152 0.76 3.39 -6.04
N LEU A 153 0.47 2.76 -7.18
CA LEU A 153 1.43 2.04 -8.01
C LEU A 153 2.43 3.04 -8.65
N PRO A 154 3.54 2.56 -9.25
CA PRO A 154 4.56 3.43 -9.84
C PRO A 154 4.05 4.31 -11.00
N ASP A 155 2.95 3.91 -11.63
CA ASP A 155 2.26 4.67 -12.68
C ASP A 155 1.26 5.70 -12.12
N GLY A 156 1.12 5.77 -10.79
CA GLY A 156 0.21 6.67 -10.09
C GLY A 156 -1.21 6.14 -9.92
N ASN A 157 -1.53 4.95 -10.41
CA ASN A 157 -2.86 4.34 -10.32
C ASN A 157 -3.02 3.49 -9.04
N CYS A 158 -4.27 3.22 -8.65
CA CYS A 158 -4.53 2.35 -7.50
C CYS A 158 -4.57 0.86 -7.82
N LEU A 159 -4.95 0.51 -9.06
CA LEU A 159 -4.93 -0.84 -9.59
C LEU A 159 -4.23 -0.82 -10.94
N ALA A 160 -3.60 -1.96 -11.27
CA ALA A 160 -3.06 -2.13 -12.62
C ALA A 160 -4.22 -2.05 -13.63
N PRO A 161 -4.03 -1.38 -14.78
CA PRO A 161 -5.03 -1.25 -15.83
C PRO A 161 -5.43 -2.62 -16.41
#